data_AF-A0A191UCZ5-F1
#
_entry.id   AF-A0A191UCZ5-F1
#
_cell.length_a   1.000
_cell.length_b   1.000
_cell.length_c   1.000
_cell.angle_alpha   90.00
_cell.angle_beta   90.00
_cell.angle_gamma   90.00
#
_symmetry.space_group_name_H-M   'P 1'
#
loop_
_entity.id
_entity.type
_entity.pdbx_description
1 polymer ?
#
loop_
_entity_poly.entity_id
_entity_poly.type
_entity_poly.pdbx_seq_one_letter_code
_entity_poly.pdbx_strand_id
1 'polypeptide(L)'
;MNDQLRAILTKAKLNFVILASIIVIAVLGRFTNPELTNSIFVTADQLVSDLYLVFIAITLGAFIPNFKLVAFGSIGLFISTAILIQLKVFNYLTTEYLFAVLIVTLGFASIANLYRHYREYGL
;
A
#
# COMPACT_ATOMS: atom_id res chain seq x y z
N MET A 1 -13.64 -22.44 16.02
CA MET A 1 -13.04 -21.57 14.99
C MET A 1 -11.86 -22.34 14.42
N ASN A 2 -11.89 -22.71 13.14
CA ASN A 2 -10.91 -23.64 12.56
C ASN A 2 -9.49 -23.09 12.73
N ASP A 3 -8.54 -23.88 13.26
CA ASP A 3 -7.19 -23.43 13.63
C ASP A 3 -6.44 -22.79 12.44
N GLN A 4 -6.81 -23.19 11.22
CA GLN A 4 -6.35 -22.61 9.94
C GLN A 4 -6.74 -21.14 9.77
N LEU A 5 -7.99 -20.76 10.08
CA LEU A 5 -8.45 -19.36 9.99
C LEU A 5 -7.69 -18.48 10.98
N ARG A 6 -7.42 -19.02 12.18
CA ARG A 6 -6.63 -18.34 13.21
C ARG A 6 -5.18 -18.15 12.77
N ALA A 7 -4.57 -19.14 12.10
CA ALA A 7 -3.22 -19.05 11.58
C ALA A 7 -3.08 -17.96 10.50
N ILE A 8 -4.01 -17.90 9.55
CA ILE A 8 -4.02 -16.87 8.49
C ILE A 8 -4.21 -15.48 9.09
N LEU A 9 -5.20 -15.29 9.96
CA LEU A 9 -5.47 -13.99 10.59
C LEU A 9 -4.28 -13.51 11.44
N THR A 10 -3.57 -14.43 12.10
CA THR A 10 -2.43 -14.08 12.96
C THR A 10 -1.19 -13.74 12.15
N LYS A 11 -0.89 -14.50 11.08
CA LYS A 11 0.29 -14.26 10.23
C LYS A 11 0.09 -13.09 9.25
N ALA A 12 -1.11 -12.95 8.71
CA ALA A 12 -1.44 -11.89 7.76
C ALA A 12 -1.96 -10.60 8.39
N LYS A 13 -1.89 -10.47 9.72
CA LYS A 13 -2.38 -9.30 10.47
C LYS A 13 -1.94 -7.97 9.87
N LEU A 14 -0.67 -7.85 9.47
CA LEU A 14 -0.13 -6.60 8.92
C LEU A 14 -0.79 -6.23 7.57
N ASN A 15 -1.06 -7.21 6.71
CA ASN A 15 -1.73 -6.96 5.43
C ASN A 15 -3.13 -6.39 5.67
N PHE A 16 -3.90 -7.01 6.58
CA PHE A 16 -5.23 -6.53 6.94
C PHE A 16 -5.20 -5.14 7.58
N VAL A 17 -4.21 -4.87 8.43
CA VAL A 17 -4.02 -3.54 9.00
C VAL A 17 -3.79 -2.50 7.91
N ILE A 18 -2.89 -2.75 6.96
CA ILE A 18 -2.61 -1.83 5.86
C ILE A 18 -3.86 -1.58 5.01
N LEU A 19 -4.56 -2.64 4.60
CA LEU A 19 -5.78 -2.52 3.79
C LEU A 19 -6.88 -1.76 4.55
N ALA A 20 -7.07 -2.07 5.84
CA ALA A 20 -8.01 -1.35 6.68
C ALA A 20 -7.62 0.13 6.85
N SER A 21 -6.33 0.43 7.02
CA SER A 21 -5.84 1.81 7.10
C SER A 21 -6.11 2.60 5.81
N ILE A 22 -5.95 1.98 4.64
CA ILE A 22 -6.29 2.63 3.35
C ILE A 22 -7.78 2.97 3.31
N ILE A 23 -8.66 2.05 3.72
CA ILE A 23 -10.11 2.29 3.78
C ILE A 23 -10.43 3.42 4.77
N VAL A 24 -9.83 3.40 5.96
CA VAL A 24 -10.03 4.46 6.98
C VAL A 24 -9.58 5.81 6.43
N ILE A 25 -8.44 5.88 5.75
CA ILE A 25 -7.94 7.11 5.11
C ILE A 25 -8.93 7.59 4.03
N ALA A 26 -9.46 6.68 3.20
CA ALA A 26 -10.45 7.03 2.17
C ALA A 26 -11.72 7.63 2.78
N VAL A 27 -12.25 6.98 3.82
CA VAL A 27 -13.47 7.41 4.50
C VAL A 27 -13.25 8.74 5.21
N LEU A 28 -12.20 8.85 6.04
CA LEU A 28 -11.89 10.08 6.76
C LEU A 28 -11.58 11.23 5.80
N GLY A 29 -10.77 10.99 4.77
CA GLY A 29 -10.42 11.98 3.76
C GLY A 29 -11.64 12.51 3.03
N ARG A 30 -12.62 11.65 2.72
CA ARG A 30 -13.90 12.07 2.14
C ARG A 30 -14.67 13.08 3.02
N PHE A 31 -14.54 12.98 4.35
CA PHE A 31 -15.21 13.90 5.27
C PHE A 31 -14.39 15.18 5.56
N THR A 32 -13.06 15.11 5.53
CA THR A 32 -12.19 16.24 5.89
C THR A 32 -11.75 17.08 4.70
N ASN A 33 -11.33 16.43 3.60
CA ASN A 33 -10.91 17.09 2.37
C ASN A 33 -11.27 16.21 1.16
N PRO A 34 -12.54 16.27 0.71
CA PRO A 34 -13.03 15.41 -0.36
C PRO A 34 -12.35 15.65 -1.70
N GLU A 35 -11.93 16.89 -2.00
CA GLU A 35 -11.26 17.22 -3.26
C GLU A 35 -9.89 16.57 -3.35
N LEU A 36 -9.04 16.76 -2.33
CA LEU A 36 -7.71 16.16 -2.25
C LEU A 36 -7.80 14.64 -2.23
N THR A 37 -8.75 14.08 -1.47
CA THR A 37 -8.93 12.64 -1.39
C THR A 37 -9.33 12.06 -2.74
N ASN A 38 -10.29 12.66 -3.43
CA ASN A 38 -10.68 12.21 -4.77
C ASN A 38 -9.52 12.31 -5.77
N SER A 39 -8.74 13.41 -5.75
CA SER A 39 -7.56 13.57 -6.61
C SER A 39 -6.57 12.41 -6.43
N ILE A 40 -6.27 12.06 -5.18
CA ILE A 40 -5.36 10.96 -4.83
C ILE A 40 -5.91 9.62 -5.34
N PHE A 41 -7.19 9.32 -5.11
CA PHE A 41 -7.76 8.02 -5.50
C PHE A 41 -7.95 7.87 -7.00
N VAL A 42 -8.27 8.96 -7.72
CA VAL A 42 -8.28 8.95 -9.19
C VAL A 42 -6.87 8.75 -9.75
N THR A 43 -5.87 9.41 -9.16
CA THR A 43 -4.47 9.20 -9.52
C THR A 43 -4.03 7.76 -9.23
N ALA A 44 -4.43 7.21 -8.08
CA ALA A 44 -4.16 5.82 -7.73
C ALA A 44 -4.76 4.85 -8.76
N ASP A 45 -5.99 5.07 -9.19
CA ASP A 45 -6.66 4.26 -10.23
C ASP A 45 -5.92 4.31 -11.58
N GLN A 46 -5.48 5.50 -11.99
CA GLN A 46 -4.63 5.66 -13.18
C GLN A 46 -3.29 4.93 -13.02
N LEU A 47 -2.68 5.00 -11.84
CA LEU A 47 -1.44 4.27 -11.52
C LEU A 47 -1.61 2.76 -11.51
N VAL A 48 -2.80 2.24 -11.17
CA VAL A 48 -3.12 0.80 -11.32
C VAL A 48 -3.16 0.40 -12.79
N SER A 49 -3.61 1.31 -13.66
CA SER A 49 -3.62 1.07 -15.11
C SER A 49 -2.20 1.03 -15.71
N ASP A 50 -1.22 1.64 -15.03
CA ASP A 50 0.20 1.47 -15.33
C ASP A 50 0.72 0.15 -14.73
N LEU A 51 0.77 -0.88 -15.58
CA LEU A 51 1.18 -2.23 -15.21
C LEU A 51 2.54 -2.26 -14.50
N TYR A 52 3.47 -1.36 -14.82
CA TYR A 52 4.82 -1.42 -14.28
C TYR A 52 4.83 -1.27 -12.75
N LEU A 53 4.11 -0.29 -12.22
CA LEU A 53 4.02 -0.07 -10.78
C LEU A 53 3.33 -1.26 -10.08
N VAL A 54 2.26 -1.77 -10.68
CA VAL A 54 1.52 -2.93 -10.15
C VAL A 54 2.41 -4.17 -10.10
N PHE A 55 3.19 -4.44 -11.16
CA PHE A 55 4.14 -5.55 -11.16
C PHE A 55 5.18 -5.44 -10.04
N ILE A 56 5.75 -4.25 -9.83
CA ILE A 56 6.69 -4.02 -8.74
C ILE A 56 6.01 -4.27 -7.39
N ALA A 57 4.83 -3.69 -7.16
CA ALA A 57 4.10 -3.83 -5.90
C ALA A 57 3.77 -5.30 -5.59
N ILE A 58 3.26 -6.04 -6.56
CA ILE A 58 2.98 -7.48 -6.43
C ILE A 58 4.27 -8.25 -6.14
N THR A 59 5.36 -7.93 -6.84
CA THR A 59 6.65 -8.61 -6.65
C THR A 59 7.19 -8.39 -5.24
N LEU A 60 7.12 -7.16 -4.75
CA LEU A 60 7.51 -6.81 -3.38
C LEU A 60 6.68 -7.60 -2.36
N GLY A 61 5.36 -7.69 -2.54
CA GLY A 61 4.47 -8.42 -1.64
C GLY A 61 4.65 -9.93 -1.67
N ALA A 62 4.76 -10.52 -2.87
CA ALA A 62 4.79 -11.97 -3.06
C ALA A 62 6.16 -12.58 -2.76
N PHE A 63 7.26 -11.92 -3.13
CA PHE A 63 8.58 -12.56 -3.11
C PHE A 63 9.44 -12.17 -1.92
N ILE A 64 9.17 -11.06 -1.22
CA ILE A 64 9.97 -10.68 -0.04
C ILE A 64 9.50 -11.47 1.18
N PRO A 65 10.35 -12.30 1.82
CA PRO A 65 9.92 -13.16 2.93
C PRO A 65 9.35 -12.36 4.10
N ASN A 66 9.97 -11.23 4.43
CA ASN A 66 9.57 -10.37 5.53
C ASN A 66 8.77 -9.16 5.04
N PHE A 67 7.44 -9.30 5.03
CA PHE A 67 6.52 -8.24 4.61
C PHE A 67 6.62 -6.96 5.46
N LYS A 68 7.09 -7.05 6.72
CA LYS A 68 7.31 -5.84 7.54
C LYS A 68 8.34 -4.91 6.88
N LEU A 69 9.40 -5.46 6.28
CA LEU A 69 10.41 -4.66 5.60
C LEU A 69 9.82 -3.93 4.38
N VAL A 70 8.90 -4.56 3.66
CA VAL A 70 8.19 -3.94 2.54
C VAL A 70 7.35 -2.78 3.04
N ALA A 71 6.49 -3.02 4.03
CA ALA A 71 5.62 -1.99 4.58
C ALA A 71 6.40 -0.81 5.16
N PHE A 72 7.36 -1.05 6.04
CA PHE A 72 8.18 0.01 6.64
C PHE A 72 9.11 0.67 5.64
N GLY A 73 9.65 -0.08 4.67
CA GLY A 73 10.48 0.45 3.60
C GLY A 73 9.72 1.41 2.71
N SER A 74 8.52 1.02 2.25
CA SER A 74 7.65 1.90 1.45
C SER A 74 7.23 3.15 2.22
N ILE A 75 6.88 3.03 3.51
CA ILE A 75 6.55 4.18 4.36
C ILE A 75 7.78 5.09 4.57
N GLY A 76 8.94 4.51 4.85
CA GLY A 76 10.18 5.26 5.05
C GLY A 76 10.61 6.02 3.79
N LEU A 77 10.46 5.40 2.63
CA LEU A 77 10.75 6.02 1.33
C LEU A 77 9.75 7.12 1.00
N PHE A 78 8.47 6.93 1.34
CA PHE A 78 7.45 7.99 1.27
C PHE A 78 7.83 9.20 2.13
N ILE A 79 8.13 8.99 3.41
CA ILE A 79 8.48 10.09 4.34
C ILE A 79 9.73 10.82 3.84
N SER A 80 10.76 10.08 3.47
CA SER A 80 12.02 10.67 2.97
C SER A 80 11.81 11.48 1.70
N THR A 81 11.00 10.97 0.76
CA THR A 81 10.70 11.67 -0.49
C THR A 81 9.81 12.88 -0.26
N ALA A 82 8.84 12.80 0.66
CA ALA A 82 7.99 13.94 1.03
C ALA A 82 8.82 15.09 1.62
N ILE A 83 9.83 14.78 2.44
CA ILE A 83 10.78 15.79 2.95
C ILE A 83 11.57 16.41 1.79
N LEU A 84 12.06 15.60 0.84
CA LEU A 84 12.79 16.11 -0.33
C LEU A 84 11.94 17.00 -1.24
N ILE A 85 10.64 16.71 -1.37
CA ILE A 85 9.67 17.58 -2.08
C ILE A 85 9.53 18.92 -1.33
N GLN A 86 9.38 18.90 0.00
CA GLN A 86 9.25 20.11 0.82
C GLN A 86 10.51 20.98 0.78
N LEU A 87 11.68 20.36 0.70
CA LEU A 87 12.97 21.03 0.51
C LEU A 87 13.22 21.50 -0.93
N LYS A 88 12.24 21.34 -1.84
CA LYS A 88 12.33 21.72 -3.26
C LYS A 88 13.46 21.03 -4.03
N VAL A 89 13.91 19.86 -3.56
CA VAL A 89 14.85 19.00 -4.30
C VAL A 89 14.13 18.34 -5.47
N PHE A 90 12.89 17.90 -5.26
CA PHE A 90 12.02 17.35 -6.31
C PHE A 90 10.86 18.29 -6.62
N ASN A 91 11.08 19.23 -7.54
CA ASN A 91 10.06 20.23 -7.92
C ASN A 91 9.01 19.70 -8.91
N TYR A 92 9.26 18.55 -9.52
CA TYR A 92 8.35 17.91 -10.49
C TYR A 92 7.38 16.92 -9.84
N LEU A 93 7.57 16.59 -8.55
CA LEU A 93 6.77 15.61 -7.83
C LEU A 93 5.86 16.31 -6.82
N THR A 94 4.60 15.89 -6.74
CA THR A 94 3.67 16.36 -5.72
C THR A 94 3.53 15.32 -4.61
N THR A 95 3.27 15.77 -3.39
CA THR A 95 3.00 14.88 -2.25
C THR A 95 1.75 14.02 -2.48
N GLU A 96 0.75 14.55 -3.18
CA GLU A 96 -0.48 13.83 -3.55
C GLU A 96 -0.17 12.64 -4.47
N TYR A 97 0.63 12.87 -5.51
CA TYR A 97 1.07 11.81 -6.42
C TYR A 97 1.89 10.75 -5.67
N LEU A 98 2.84 11.19 -4.83
CA LEU A 98 3.66 10.29 -4.01
C LEU A 98 2.80 9.45 -3.05
N PHE A 99 1.73 10.02 -2.49
CA PHE A 99 0.81 9.31 -1.62
C PHE A 99 -0.06 8.31 -2.40
N ALA A 100 -0.48 8.64 -3.62
CA ALA A 100 -1.17 7.70 -4.51
C ALA A 100 -0.25 6.49 -4.84
N VAL A 101 1.02 6.73 -5.16
CA VAL A 101 2.02 5.66 -5.37
C VAL A 101 2.16 4.78 -4.12
N LEU A 102 2.20 5.38 -2.93
CA LEU A 102 2.27 4.63 -1.67
C LEU A 102 1.05 3.72 -1.48
N ILE A 103 -0.17 4.25 -1.68
CA ILE A 103 -1.41 3.47 -1.52
C ILE A 103 -1.44 2.30 -2.50
N VAL A 104 -1.13 2.54 -3.77
CA VAL A 104 -1.09 1.48 -4.79
C VAL A 104 -0.05 0.43 -4.41
N THR A 105 1.17 0.86 -4.07
CA THR A 105 2.25 -0.07 -3.71
C THR A 105 1.88 -0.92 -2.50
N LEU A 106 1.42 -0.30 -1.41
CA LEU A 106 1.05 -1.00 -0.18
C LEU A 106 -0.20 -1.87 -0.35
N GLY A 107 -1.19 -1.40 -1.11
CA GLY A 107 -2.41 -2.14 -1.40
C GLY A 107 -2.12 -3.45 -2.14
N PHE A 108 -1.46 -3.37 -3.30
CA PHE A 108 -1.13 -4.54 -4.09
C PHE A 108 -0.11 -5.46 -3.40
N ALA A 109 0.90 -4.90 -2.72
CA ALA A 109 1.85 -5.70 -1.96
C ALA A 109 1.16 -6.48 -0.82
N SER A 110 0.19 -5.86 -0.13
CA SER A 110 -0.57 -6.52 0.94
C SER A 110 -1.44 -7.67 0.40
N ILE A 111 -2.10 -7.46 -0.75
CA ILE A 111 -2.93 -8.50 -1.40
C ILE A 111 -2.05 -9.64 -1.90
N ALA A 112 -0.93 -9.34 -2.55
CA ALA A 112 -0.01 -10.35 -3.05
C ALA A 112 0.61 -11.19 -1.91
N ASN A 113 0.98 -10.55 -0.80
CA ASN A 113 1.48 -11.26 0.37
C ASN A 113 0.39 -12.11 1.05
N LEU A 114 -0.86 -11.63 1.09
CA LEU A 114 -2.01 -12.45 1.52
C LEU A 114 -2.18 -13.70 0.66
N TYR A 115 -2.09 -13.55 -0.66
CA TYR A 115 -2.18 -14.67 -1.60
C TYR A 115 -1.04 -15.68 -1.39
N ARG A 116 0.18 -15.20 -1.13
CA ARG A 116 1.30 -16.08 -0.76
C ARG A 116 1.00 -16.89 0.49
N HIS A 117 0.50 -16.26 1.54
CA HIS A 117 0.13 -16.96 2.77
C HIS A 117 -0.96 -18.01 2.49
N TYR A 118 -2.00 -17.66 1.74
CA TYR A 118 -3.04 -18.61 1.34
C TYR A 118 -2.46 -19.85 0.64
N ARG A 119 -1.57 -19.65 -0.34
CA ARG A 119 -0.90 -20.73 -1.08
C ARG A 119 0.00 -21.60 -0.18
N GLU A 120 0.73 -20.99 0.76
CA GLU A 120 1.63 -21.73 1.67
C GLU A 120 0.87 -22.63 2.66
N TYR A 121 -0.36 -22.28 3.05
CA TYR A 121 -1.18 -23.08 3.98
C TYR A 121 -2.15 -24.04 3.28
N GLY A 122 -2.09 -24.15 1.95
CA GLY A 122 -2.79 -25.19 1.20
C GLY A 122 -4.31 -25.11 1.25
N LEU A 123 -4.87 -23.92 1.01
CA LEU A 123 -6.27 -23.74 0.66
C LEU A 123 -6.45 -23.62 -0.87
#